data_AF-A0A1Q7R6L4-F1
#
_entry.id   AF-A0A1Q7R6L4-F1
#
_cell.length_a   1.000
_cell.length_b   1.000
_cell.length_c   1.000
_cell.angle_alpha   90.00
_cell.angle_beta   90.00
_cell.angle_gamma   90.00
#
_symmetry.space_group_name_H-M   'P 1'
#
loop_
_entity.id
_entity.type
_entity.pdbx_description
1 polymer ?
#
loop_
_entity_poly.entity_id
_entity_poly.type
_entity_poly.pdbx_seq_one_letter_code
_entity_poly.pdbx_strand_id
1 'polypeptide(L)'
;MGRVLLLAGILIVLAAPAASAEVPLFNTTRMYSEAEFTAAIKPYADGIARNANDADAHHWLGIAYLHAFKLYKFGLAPYAGGFGGRAVASLERSVQLKADPAVMLALAEAYIVVGAFNRWASMTDRQLAAAPPLPVK
;
A
#
# COMPACT_ATOMS: atom_id res chain seq x y z
N MET A 1 14.37 -1.72 62.21
CA MET A 1 13.39 -1.08 61.29
C MET A 1 14.03 0.19 60.73
N GLY A 2 14.27 0.27 59.42
CA GLY A 2 14.84 1.47 58.78
C GLY A 2 15.21 1.17 57.34
N ARG A 3 14.38 1.63 56.41
CA ARG A 3 14.30 1.22 55.00
C ARG A 3 15.52 1.68 54.18
N VAL A 4 16.14 0.76 53.46
CA VAL A 4 17.08 1.06 52.36
C VAL A 4 16.25 1.56 51.17
N LEU A 5 16.42 2.84 50.83
CA LEU A 5 15.83 3.45 49.64
C LEU A 5 16.65 3.06 48.40
N LEU A 6 16.14 2.09 47.64
CA LEU A 6 16.61 1.78 46.29
C LEU A 6 16.05 2.84 45.33
N LEU A 7 16.92 3.75 44.89
CA LEU A 7 16.66 4.66 43.77
C LEU A 7 16.75 3.87 42.45
N ALA A 8 15.61 3.37 41.98
CA ALA A 8 15.49 2.87 40.61
C ALA A 8 15.34 4.06 39.66
N GLY A 9 16.45 4.47 39.05
CA GLY A 9 16.45 5.45 37.97
C GLY A 9 15.80 4.85 36.72
N ILE A 10 14.59 5.29 36.38
CA ILE A 10 13.94 4.94 35.12
C ILE A 10 14.64 5.74 34.02
N LEU A 11 15.42 5.05 33.20
CA LEU A 11 16.00 5.61 31.98
C LEU A 11 14.90 5.64 30.92
N ILE A 12 14.19 6.77 30.81
CA ILE A 12 13.28 7.01 29.69
C ILE A 12 14.14 7.33 28.48
N VAL A 13 14.45 6.30 27.68
CA VAL A 13 15.00 6.50 26.34
C VAL A 13 13.91 7.14 25.50
N LEU A 14 14.00 8.45 25.31
CA LEU A 14 13.16 9.19 24.39
C LEU A 14 13.56 8.78 22.96
N ALA A 15 12.95 7.71 22.45
CA ALA A 15 13.07 7.36 21.04
C ALA A 15 12.40 8.47 20.24
N ALA A 16 13.20 9.40 19.71
CA ALA A 16 12.71 10.37 18.73
C ALA A 16 12.05 9.58 17.59
N PRO A 17 10.84 9.96 17.13
CA PRO A 17 10.25 9.32 15.97
C PRO A 17 11.22 9.53 14.81
N ALA A 18 11.80 8.46 14.29
CA ALA A 18 12.58 8.52 13.06
C ALA A 18 11.66 9.17 12.04
N ALA A 19 12.05 10.34 11.52
CA ALA A 19 11.30 11.02 10.47
C ALA A 19 11.09 10.00 9.35
N SER A 20 9.83 9.61 9.13
CA SER A 20 9.48 8.68 8.06
C SER A 20 9.97 9.29 6.76
N ALA A 21 10.99 8.69 6.14
CA ALA A 21 11.44 9.11 4.82
C ALA A 21 10.25 9.02 3.87
N GLU A 22 9.97 10.09 3.14
CA GLU A 22 8.86 10.16 2.20
C GLU A 22 9.00 9.05 1.14
N VAL A 23 7.94 8.27 0.96
CA VAL A 23 7.92 7.17 -0.02
C VAL A 23 7.84 7.78 -1.42
N PRO A 24 8.81 7.52 -2.32
CA PRO A 24 8.85 8.17 -3.63
C PRO A 24 7.68 7.74 -4.53
N LEU A 25 7.13 8.66 -5.32
CA LEU A 25 6.07 8.33 -6.29
C LEU A 25 6.59 7.34 -7.35
N PHE A 26 5.77 6.36 -7.73
CA PHE A 26 6.12 5.47 -8.84
C PHE A 26 5.81 6.14 -10.19
N ASN A 27 6.79 6.16 -11.11
CA ASN A 27 6.59 6.74 -12.43
C ASN A 27 5.87 5.74 -13.37
N THR A 28 4.57 5.95 -13.57
CA THR A 28 3.70 5.16 -14.46
C THR A 28 3.74 5.56 -15.94
N THR A 29 4.50 6.61 -16.31
CA THR A 29 4.63 7.03 -17.72
C THR A 29 5.75 6.28 -18.45
N ARG A 30 6.57 5.52 -17.71
CA ARG A 30 7.72 4.79 -18.22
C ARG A 30 7.43 3.30 -18.39
N MET A 31 8.04 2.70 -19.41
CA MET A 31 8.20 1.25 -19.54
C MET A 31 9.53 0.83 -18.91
N TYR A 32 9.50 -0.26 -18.15
CA TYR A 32 10.66 -0.80 -17.45
C TYR A 32 11.01 -2.17 -18.02
N SER A 33 12.30 -2.43 -18.22
CA SER A 33 12.80 -3.81 -18.22
C SER A 33 12.59 -4.46 -16.84
N GLU A 34 12.70 -5.78 -16.74
CA GLU A 34 12.53 -6.50 -15.48
C GLU A 34 13.53 -6.04 -14.40
N ALA A 35 14.79 -5.80 -14.79
CA ALA A 35 15.82 -5.31 -13.89
C ALA A 35 15.53 -3.88 -13.39
N GLU A 36 15.11 -2.99 -14.29
CA GLU A 36 14.74 -1.62 -13.92
C GLU A 36 13.48 -1.58 -13.05
N PHE A 37 12.51 -2.44 -13.33
CA PHE A 37 11.30 -2.56 -12.51
C PHE A 37 11.65 -3.03 -11.09
N THR A 38 12.51 -4.04 -10.98
CA THR A 38 13.00 -4.55 -9.69
C THR A 38 13.70 -3.46 -8.88
N ALA A 39 14.54 -2.65 -9.55
CA ALA A 39 15.17 -1.50 -8.91
C ALA A 39 14.15 -0.42 -8.50
N ALA A 40 13.17 -0.13 -9.36
CA ALA A 40 12.16 0.90 -9.13
C ALA A 40 11.22 0.59 -7.95
N ILE A 41 10.93 -0.70 -7.70
CA ILE A 41 10.08 -1.10 -6.56
C ILE A 41 10.85 -1.25 -5.24
N LYS A 42 12.19 -1.25 -5.27
CA LYS A 42 13.03 -1.47 -4.09
C LYS A 42 12.72 -0.53 -2.93
N PRO A 43 12.51 0.79 -3.13
CA PRO A 43 12.18 1.70 -2.03
C PRO A 43 10.91 1.28 -1.26
N TYR A 44 9.92 0.74 -1.96
CA TYR A 44 8.66 0.30 -1.35
C TYR A 44 8.83 -1.01 -0.58
N ALA A 45 9.57 -1.96 -1.15
CA ALA A 45 9.89 -3.21 -0.48
C ALA A 45 10.71 -2.97 0.80
N ASP A 46 11.71 -2.09 0.74
CA ASP A 46 12.50 -1.67 1.89
C ASP A 46 11.64 -0.92 2.93
N GLY A 47 10.72 -0.06 2.48
CA GLY A 47 9.74 0.63 3.32
C GLY A 47 8.89 -0.36 4.13
N ILE A 48 8.30 -1.35 3.45
CA ILE A 48 7.50 -2.42 4.09
C ILE A 48 8.36 -3.28 5.02
N ALA A 49 9.61 -3.56 4.67
CA ALA A 49 10.52 -4.31 5.54
C ALA A 49 10.86 -3.56 6.83
N ARG A 50 11.02 -2.23 6.76
CA ARG A 50 11.25 -1.37 7.95
C ARG A 50 9.97 -1.18 8.76
N ASN A 51 8.84 -1.04 8.09
CA ASN A 51 7.53 -0.87 8.70
C ASN A 51 6.47 -1.60 7.88
N ALA A 52 6.04 -2.77 8.37
CA ALA A 52 5.02 -3.59 7.71
C ALA A 52 3.65 -2.88 7.57
N ASN A 53 3.44 -1.80 8.34
CA ASN A 53 2.24 -0.97 8.33
C ASN A 53 2.43 0.36 7.59
N ASP A 54 3.47 0.50 6.77
CA ASP A 54 3.67 1.67 5.91
C ASP A 54 2.65 1.64 4.76
N ALA A 55 1.53 2.35 4.95
CA ALA A 55 0.42 2.38 4.01
C ALA A 55 0.83 2.97 2.64
N ASP A 56 1.75 3.94 2.63
CA ASP A 56 2.20 4.59 1.39
C ASP A 56 3.16 3.68 0.60
N ALA A 57 4.02 2.93 1.29
CA ALA A 57 4.84 1.89 0.65
C ALA A 57 3.98 0.78 0.04
N HIS A 58 2.93 0.32 0.73
CA HIS A 58 1.95 -0.61 0.18
C HIS A 58 1.21 -0.02 -1.03
N HIS A 59 0.81 1.25 -0.96
CA HIS A 59 0.15 1.94 -2.07
C HIS A 59 1.03 1.96 -3.32
N TRP A 60 2.25 2.49 -3.23
CA TRP A 60 3.11 2.65 -4.40
C TRP A 60 3.63 1.32 -4.95
N LEU A 61 3.84 0.32 -4.10
CA LEU A 61 4.13 -1.04 -4.56
C LEU A 61 2.94 -1.63 -5.34
N GLY A 62 1.72 -1.39 -4.87
CA GLY A 62 0.49 -1.78 -5.56
C GLY A 62 0.34 -1.13 -6.93
N ILE A 63 0.58 0.18 -7.04
CA ILE A 63 0.59 0.92 -8.31
C ILE A 63 1.64 0.36 -9.27
N ALA A 64 2.86 0.09 -8.79
CA ALA A 64 3.92 -0.46 -9.61
C ALA A 64 3.54 -1.82 -10.20
N TYR A 65 3.03 -2.73 -9.38
CA TYR A 65 2.56 -4.04 -9.85
C TYR A 65 1.38 -3.94 -10.81
N LEU A 66 0.42 -3.05 -10.54
CA LEU A 66 -0.74 -2.85 -11.42
C LEU A 66 -0.30 -2.34 -12.80
N HIS A 67 0.59 -1.36 -12.84
CA HIS A 67 1.14 -0.80 -14.07
C HIS A 67 1.82 -1.87 -14.93
N ALA A 68 2.74 -2.62 -14.35
CA ALA A 68 3.45 -3.69 -15.05
C ALA A 68 2.51 -4.82 -15.50
N PHE A 69 1.49 -5.17 -14.70
CA PHE A 69 0.50 -6.17 -15.08
C PHE A 69 -0.38 -5.70 -16.25
N LYS A 70 -0.75 -4.42 -16.30
CA LYS A 70 -1.47 -3.84 -17.45
C LYS A 70 -0.62 -3.95 -18.71
N LEU A 71 0.66 -3.60 -18.64
CA LEU A 71 1.59 -3.75 -19.77
C LEU A 71 1.75 -5.22 -20.20
N TYR A 72 1.80 -6.15 -19.26
CA TYR A 72 1.80 -7.59 -19.55
C TYR A 72 0.58 -8.01 -20.38
N LYS A 73 -0.62 -7.53 -20.03
CA LYS A 73 -1.84 -7.84 -20.80
C LYS A 73 -1.79 -7.36 -22.25
N PHE A 74 -0.96 -6.36 -22.54
CA PHE A 74 -0.70 -5.88 -23.90
C PHE A 74 0.54 -6.52 -24.56
N GLY A 75 1.19 -7.48 -23.89
CA GLY A 75 2.41 -8.14 -24.39
C GLY A 75 3.69 -7.32 -24.23
N LEU A 76 3.65 -6.23 -23.46
CA LEU A 76 4.73 -5.24 -23.36
C LEU A 76 5.65 -5.44 -22.14
N ALA A 77 5.24 -6.28 -21.18
CA ALA A 77 6.03 -6.61 -19.99
C ALA A 77 5.90 -8.11 -19.65
N PRO A 78 6.58 -9.01 -20.39
CA PRO A 78 6.40 -10.46 -20.23
C PRO A 78 6.74 -10.98 -18.82
N TYR A 79 7.59 -10.26 -18.07
CA TYR A 79 7.96 -10.61 -16.69
C TYR A 79 6.82 -10.40 -15.67
N ALA A 80 5.74 -9.69 -16.02
CA ALA A 80 4.75 -9.22 -15.06
C ALA A 80 3.46 -10.07 -14.98
N GLY A 81 3.43 -11.27 -15.56
CA GLY A 81 2.22 -12.11 -15.64
C GLY A 81 1.55 -12.45 -14.30
N GLY A 82 2.33 -12.52 -13.21
CA GLY A 82 1.82 -12.77 -11.85
C GLY A 82 1.51 -11.53 -11.02
N PHE A 83 1.70 -10.31 -11.57
CA PHE A 83 1.69 -9.10 -10.76
C PHE A 83 0.28 -8.59 -10.42
N GLY A 84 -0.77 -9.01 -11.14
CA GLY A 84 -2.14 -8.60 -10.82
C GLY A 84 -2.56 -8.94 -9.38
N GLY A 85 -2.29 -10.18 -8.93
CA GLY A 85 -2.58 -10.58 -7.55
C GLY A 85 -1.75 -9.81 -6.51
N ARG A 86 -0.49 -9.51 -6.84
CA ARG A 86 0.40 -8.71 -5.97
C ARG A 86 -0.08 -7.26 -5.86
N ALA A 87 -0.56 -6.68 -6.95
CA ALA A 87 -1.14 -5.34 -6.97
C ALA A 87 -2.36 -5.26 -6.04
N VAL A 88 -3.30 -6.21 -6.17
CA VAL A 88 -4.48 -6.30 -5.32
C VAL A 88 -4.08 -6.44 -3.85
N ALA A 89 -3.17 -7.35 -3.51
CA ALA A 89 -2.74 -7.57 -2.13
C ALA A 89 -2.13 -6.32 -1.49
N SER A 90 -1.23 -5.62 -2.20
CA SER A 90 -0.61 -4.39 -1.69
C SER A 90 -1.63 -3.25 -1.53
N LEU A 91 -2.53 -3.06 -2.49
CA LEU A 91 -3.56 -2.03 -2.41
C LEU A 91 -4.61 -2.32 -1.33
N GLU A 92 -5.03 -3.58 -1.18
CA GLU A 92 -5.89 -4.01 -0.06
C GLU A 92 -5.22 -3.69 1.28
N ARG A 93 -3.92 -3.98 1.43
CA ARG A 93 -3.20 -3.69 2.65
C ARG A 93 -3.11 -2.19 2.92
N SER A 94 -2.85 -1.38 1.90
CA SER A 94 -2.83 0.08 2.03
C SER A 94 -4.19 0.62 2.50
N VAL A 95 -5.29 0.21 1.86
CA VAL A 95 -6.66 0.62 2.23
C VAL A 95 -7.05 0.18 3.65
N GLN A 96 -6.63 -1.01 4.08
CA GLN A 96 -6.84 -1.49 5.45
C GLN A 96 -6.13 -0.62 6.50
N LEU A 97 -4.93 -0.13 6.18
CA LEU A 97 -4.15 0.72 7.08
C LEU A 97 -4.65 2.16 7.08
N LYS A 98 -5.03 2.66 5.90
CA LYS A 98 -5.51 4.03 5.70
C LYS A 98 -6.58 4.02 4.60
N ALA A 99 -7.80 4.35 4.97
CA ALA A 99 -8.95 4.44 4.06
C ALA A 99 -8.87 5.71 3.18
N ASP A 100 -7.92 5.73 2.25
CA ASP A 100 -7.70 6.83 1.32
C ASP A 100 -8.53 6.64 0.03
N PRO A 101 -9.43 7.57 -0.32
CA PRO A 101 -10.27 7.47 -1.53
C PRO A 101 -9.47 7.30 -2.83
N ALA A 102 -8.29 7.91 -2.95
CA ALA A 102 -7.46 7.78 -4.15
C ALA A 102 -6.93 6.35 -4.29
N VAL A 103 -6.52 5.74 -3.17
CA VAL A 103 -6.05 4.35 -3.14
C VAL A 103 -7.22 3.37 -3.36
N MET A 104 -8.41 3.68 -2.85
CA MET A 104 -9.61 2.88 -3.13
C MET A 104 -9.95 2.86 -4.62
N LEU A 105 -9.75 3.97 -5.34
CA LEU A 105 -9.93 4.01 -6.79
C LEU A 105 -8.90 3.12 -7.52
N ALA A 106 -7.64 3.17 -7.11
CA ALA A 106 -6.61 2.27 -7.64
C ALA A 106 -6.91 0.79 -7.34
N LEU A 107 -7.42 0.48 -6.14
CA LEU A 107 -7.84 -0.87 -5.77
C LEU A 107 -9.05 -1.33 -6.61
N ALA A 108 -10.00 -0.44 -6.87
CA ALA A 108 -11.13 -0.71 -7.75
C ALA A 108 -10.65 -1.05 -9.18
N GLU A 109 -9.72 -0.26 -9.72
CA GLU A 109 -9.08 -0.55 -11.01
C GLU A 109 -8.36 -1.91 -10.97
N ALA A 110 -7.59 -2.20 -9.91
CA ALA A 110 -6.90 -3.47 -9.78
C ALA A 110 -7.86 -4.66 -9.82
N TYR A 111 -8.99 -4.60 -9.10
CA TYR A 111 -10.02 -5.64 -9.16
C TYR A 111 -10.59 -5.83 -10.57
N ILE A 112 -10.91 -4.74 -11.27
CA ILE A 112 -11.43 -4.80 -12.65
C ILE A 112 -10.38 -5.44 -13.57
N VAL A 113 -9.12 -4.99 -13.46
CA VAL A 113 -8.02 -5.50 -14.27
C VAL A 113 -7.78 -6.98 -14.01
N VAL A 114 -7.89 -7.49 -12.78
CA VAL A 114 -7.73 -8.94 -12.52
C VAL A 114 -9.02 -9.75 -12.69
N GLY A 115 -10.15 -9.10 -13.02
CA GLY A 115 -11.46 -9.76 -13.14
C GLY A 115 -12.11 -10.14 -11.80
N ALA A 116 -11.63 -9.58 -10.68
CA ALA A 116 -12.16 -9.83 -9.33
C ALA A 116 -13.41 -8.99 -9.03
N PHE A 117 -14.42 -9.05 -9.90
CA PHE A 117 -15.64 -8.23 -9.81
C PHE A 117 -16.42 -8.42 -8.49
N ASN A 118 -16.41 -9.64 -7.94
CA ASN A 118 -17.05 -9.90 -6.64
C ASN A 118 -16.40 -9.10 -5.50
N ARG A 119 -15.07 -8.92 -5.54
CA ARG A 119 -14.34 -8.13 -4.55
C ARG A 119 -14.57 -6.63 -4.75
N TRP A 120 -14.63 -6.18 -5.99
CA TRP A 120 -15.02 -4.81 -6.33
C TRP A 120 -16.42 -4.48 -5.79
N ALA A 121 -17.42 -5.30 -6.09
CA ALA A 121 -18.79 -5.11 -5.63
C ALA A 121 -18.88 -5.09 -4.09
N SER A 122 -18.20 -6.03 -3.44
CA SER A 122 -18.15 -6.08 -1.97
C SER A 122 -17.52 -4.82 -1.36
N MET A 123 -16.54 -4.22 -2.04
CA MET A 123 -15.90 -2.98 -1.57
C MET A 123 -16.84 -1.78 -1.75
N THR A 124 -17.54 -1.69 -2.88
CA THR A 124 -18.51 -0.60 -3.14
C THR A 124 -19.68 -0.66 -2.16
N ASP A 125 -20.19 -1.86 -1.86
CA ASP A 125 -21.29 -2.04 -0.91
C ASP A 125 -20.89 -1.57 0.49
N ARG A 126 -19.67 -1.91 0.93
CA ARG A 126 -19.13 -1.43 2.22
C ARG A 126 -18.96 0.09 2.26
N GLN A 127 -18.51 0.70 1.16
CA GLN A 127 -18.38 2.16 1.10
C GLN A 127 -19.74 2.85 1.13
N LEU A 128 -20.72 2.34 0.40
CA LEU A 128 -22.08 2.88 0.39
C LEU A 128 -22.74 2.75 1.76
N ALA A 129 -22.57 1.62 2.44
CA ALA A 129 -23.08 1.41 3.79
C ALA A 129 -22.42 2.32 4.84
N ALA A 130 -21.18 2.76 4.61
CA ALA A 130 -20.46 3.68 5.48
C ALA A 130 -20.74 5.17 5.16
N ALA A 131 -21.36 5.48 4.01
CA ALA A 131 -21.63 6.84 3.61
C ALA A 131 -22.79 7.44 4.43
N PRO A 132 -22.70 8.70 4.88
CA PRO A 132 -23.82 9.36 5.51
C PRO A 132 -25.00 9.47 4.51
N PRO A 133 -26.25 9.36 4.98
CA PRO A 133 -27.41 9.46 4.11
C PRO A 133 -27.41 10.80 3.37
N LEU A 134 -27.76 10.77 2.09
CA LEU A 134 -27.87 11.99 1.30
C LEU A 134 -28.89 12.94 1.94
N PRO A 135 -28.59 14.24 2.09
CA PRO A 135 -29.55 15.19 2.62
C PRO A 135 -30.77 15.22 1.69
N VAL A 136 -31.93 14.88 2.22
CA VAL A 136 -33.22 15.04 1.54
C VAL A 136 -33.48 16.54 1.48
N LYS A 137 -33.64 17.08 0.26
CA LYS A 137 -34.03 18.48 0.05
C LYS A 137 -35.50 18.69 0.35
#